data_AF-A0A4Y2CMB7-F1
#
_entry.id   AF-A0A4Y2CMB7-F1
#
_cell.length_a   1.000
_cell.length_b   1.000
_cell.length_c   1.000
_cell.angle_alpha   90.00
_cell.angle_beta   90.00
_cell.angle_gamma   90.00
#
_symmetry.space_group_name_H-M   'P 1'
#
loop_
_entity.id
_entity.type
_entity.pdbx_description
1 polymer ?
#
loop_
_entity_poly.entity_id
_entity_poly.type
_entity_poly.pdbx_seq_one_letter_code
_entity_poly.pdbx_strand_id
1 'polypeptide(L)'
;MKLYWRTLPMKTLGAENETAAPGRKKMKDRVTFLGSANASLSHRVKLTLMGKSKKPRCFKNINKTALPVHDMHQESAWVNSSLFSEWLHDCFVPE
;
A
#
# COMPACT_ATOMS: atom_id res chain seq x y z
N MET A 1 1.99 -7.64 -0.84
CA MET A 1 0.50 -7.73 -0.81
C MET A 1 -0.11 -6.47 -1.42
N LYS A 2 -1.24 -6.57 -2.13
CA LYS A 2 -1.90 -5.41 -2.78
C LYS A 2 -3.27 -5.15 -2.16
N LEU A 3 -3.55 -3.90 -1.80
CA LEU A 3 -4.84 -3.48 -1.22
C LEU A 3 -5.52 -2.46 -2.13
N TYR A 4 -6.82 -2.66 -2.36
CA TYR A 4 -7.70 -1.72 -3.04
C TYR A 4 -8.56 -1.02 -1.99
N TRP A 5 -8.24 0.23 -1.66
CA TRP A 5 -8.81 0.88 -0.47
C TRP A 5 -10.04 1.76 -0.77
N ARG A 6 -10.27 2.13 -2.03
CA ARG A 6 -11.49 2.86 -2.47
C ARG A 6 -12.42 2.04 -3.37
N THR A 7 -12.17 0.74 -3.51
CA THR A 7 -13.00 -0.11 -4.37
C THR A 7 -14.15 -0.71 -3.56
N LEU A 8 -15.35 -0.72 -4.13
CA LEU A 8 -16.51 -1.39 -3.53
C LEU A 8 -16.27 -2.92 -3.47
N PRO A 9 -16.79 -3.62 -2.45
CA PRO A 9 -16.78 -5.07 -2.41
C PRO A 9 -17.45 -5.66 -3.65
N MET A 10 -16.92 -6.77 -4.16
CA MET A 10 -17.44 -7.40 -5.37
C MET A 10 -18.76 -8.16 -5.13
N LYS A 11 -19.11 -8.43 -3.87
CA LYS A 11 -20.33 -9.13 -3.44
C LYS A 11 -20.94 -8.40 -2.23
N THR A 12 -21.87 -7.50 -2.47
CA THR A 12 -22.79 -6.99 -1.45
C THR A 12 -24.15 -7.67 -1.63
N LEU A 13 -24.93 -7.83 -0.55
CA LEU A 13 -26.36 -8.19 -0.62
C LEU A 13 -27.22 -7.08 -1.25
N GLY A 14 -26.62 -5.91 -1.53
CA GLY A 14 -27.20 -4.87 -2.38
C GLY A 14 -27.12 -5.28 -3.85
N ALA A 15 -28.22 -5.09 -4.57
CA ALA A 15 -28.47 -5.51 -5.95
C ALA A 15 -27.21 -5.54 -6.82
N GLU A 16 -27.04 -6.61 -7.60
CA GLU A 16 -25.92 -6.90 -8.51
C GLU A 16 -25.52 -5.72 -9.43
N ASN A 17 -26.35 -4.68 -9.50
CA ASN A 17 -26.22 -3.49 -10.33
C ASN A 17 -25.42 -2.33 -9.69
N GLU A 18 -25.13 -2.33 -8.39
CA GLU A 18 -24.34 -1.25 -7.75
C GLU A 18 -22.82 -1.48 -7.85
N THR A 19 -22.34 -1.73 -9.07
CA THR A 19 -20.91 -1.82 -9.34
C THR A 19 -20.23 -0.45 -9.30
N ALA A 20 -21.01 0.62 -9.48
CA ALA A 20 -20.79 2.02 -9.15
C ALA A 20 -22.14 2.74 -9.30
N ALA A 21 -22.34 3.87 -8.62
CA ALA A 21 -23.51 4.72 -8.88
C ALA A 21 -23.60 5.06 -10.39
N PRO A 22 -24.80 5.12 -11.00
CA PRO A 22 -24.97 5.44 -12.41
C PRO A 22 -24.14 6.67 -12.80
N GLY A 23 -23.27 6.53 -13.81
CA GLY A 23 -22.36 7.59 -14.28
C GLY A 23 -21.01 7.70 -13.54
N ARG A 24 -20.71 6.84 -12.56
CA ARG A 24 -19.44 6.91 -11.80
C ARG A 24 -18.49 5.75 -12.14
N LYS A 25 -17.23 6.06 -12.46
CA LYS A 25 -16.19 5.06 -12.73
C LYS A 25 -15.73 4.39 -11.43
N LYS A 26 -15.58 3.05 -11.42
CA LYS A 26 -14.97 2.31 -10.29
C LYS A 26 -13.62 2.91 -9.91
N MET A 27 -13.48 3.34 -8.65
CA MET A 27 -12.19 3.76 -8.10
C MET A 27 -11.31 2.53 -7.93
N LYS A 28 -10.14 2.54 -8.59
CA LYS A 28 -9.14 1.47 -8.55
C LYS A 28 -7.88 1.94 -7.81
N ASP A 29 -8.05 2.76 -6.78
CA ASP A 29 -6.95 3.22 -5.96
C ASP A 29 -6.36 2.06 -5.16
N ARG A 30 -5.05 1.90 -5.32
CA ARG A 30 -4.29 0.75 -4.83
C ARG A 30 -3.10 1.25 -4.05
N VAL A 31 -2.73 0.48 -3.05
CA VAL A 31 -1.44 0.55 -2.37
C VAL A 31 -0.86 -0.85 -2.30
N THR A 32 0.46 -0.95 -2.26
CA THR A 32 1.17 -2.22 -2.10
C THR A 32 1.89 -2.22 -0.77
N PHE A 33 1.76 -3.29 -0.01
CA PHE A 33 2.49 -3.52 1.23
C PHE A 33 3.61 -4.51 0.98
N LEU A 34 4.81 -4.17 1.44
CA LEU A 34 5.94 -5.08 1.56
C LEU A 34 6.21 -5.33 3.05
N GLY A 35 6.61 -6.55 3.36
CA GLY A 35 6.87 -6.98 4.72
C GLY A 35 7.35 -8.42 4.72
N SER A 36 8.12 -8.75 5.74
CA SER A 36 8.68 -10.07 5.94
C SER A 36 8.79 -10.34 7.44
N ALA A 37 8.73 -11.60 7.81
CA ALA A 37 9.01 -12.05 9.16
C ALA A 37 9.70 -13.40 9.08
N ASN A 38 10.54 -13.71 10.06
CA ASN A 38 11.13 -15.04 10.17
C ASN A 38 10.08 -16.07 10.63
N ALA A 39 10.38 -17.36 10.49
CA ALA A 39 9.46 -18.44 10.82
C ALA A 39 9.04 -18.47 12.29
N SER A 40 9.95 -18.10 13.20
CA SER A 40 9.66 -17.98 14.64
C SER A 40 8.90 -16.70 14.99
N LEU A 41 8.69 -15.80 14.02
CA LEU A 41 8.03 -14.51 14.18
C LEU A 41 8.70 -13.57 15.21
N SER A 42 9.92 -13.92 15.63
CA SER A 42 10.75 -13.17 16.59
C SER A 42 11.39 -11.95 15.94
N HIS A 43 11.56 -11.98 14.63
CA HIS A 43 12.01 -10.87 13.83
C HIS A 43 10.93 -10.54 12.80
N ARG A 44 10.33 -9.36 12.95
CA ARG A 44 9.27 -8.86 12.05
C ARG A 44 9.73 -7.54 11.50
N VAL A 45 9.76 -7.47 10.18
CA VAL A 45 10.21 -6.27 9.50
C VAL A 45 9.10 -5.23 9.50
N LYS A 46 9.45 -3.96 9.73
CA LYS A 46 8.49 -2.86 9.67
C LYS A 46 7.86 -2.84 8.28
N LEU A 47 6.53 -2.80 8.24
CA LEU A 47 5.81 -2.82 6.96
C LEU A 47 6.17 -1.58 6.13
N THR A 48 6.31 -1.79 4.83
CA THR A 48 6.52 -0.71 3.87
C THR A 48 5.25 -0.51 3.06
N LEU A 49 4.70 0.70 3.11
CA LEU A 49 3.59 1.16 2.29
C LEU A 49 4.12 1.78 1.01
N MET A 50 3.75 1.22 -0.14
CA MET A 50 4.05 1.76 -1.46
C MET A 50 2.81 2.40 -2.08
N GLY A 51 2.83 3.72 -2.18
CA GLY A 51 1.77 4.55 -2.75
C GLY A 51 2.13 5.17 -4.10
N LYS A 52 1.12 5.71 -4.79
CA LYS A 52 1.30 6.41 -6.08
C LYS A 52 1.90 7.80 -5.98
N SER A 53 1.73 8.47 -4.85
CA SER A 53 2.13 9.86 -4.68
C SER A 53 3.33 9.93 -3.73
N LYS A 54 4.36 10.67 -4.13
CA LYS A 54 5.53 10.93 -3.27
C LYS A 54 5.17 11.72 -2.00
N LYS A 55 4.14 12.57 -2.09
CA LYS A 55 3.64 13.39 -0.98
C LYS A 55 2.11 13.26 -0.92
N PRO A 56 1.59 12.14 -0.41
CA PRO A 56 0.15 11.92 -0.36
C PRO A 56 -0.49 12.94 0.58
N ARG A 57 -1.64 13.50 0.15
CA ARG A 57 -2.33 14.57 0.89
C ARG A 57 -2.74 14.16 2.31
N CYS A 58 -3.00 12.87 2.55
CA CYS A 58 -3.34 12.34 3.87
C CYS A 58 -2.18 12.40 4.87
N PHE A 59 -0.93 12.52 4.40
CA PHE A 59 0.24 12.71 5.26
C PHE A 59 0.69 14.17 5.34
N LYS A 60 -0.15 15.12 4.89
CA LYS A 60 0.12 16.53 5.07
C LYS A 60 0.18 16.83 6.57
N ASN A 61 1.26 17.47 7.00
CA ASN A 61 1.55 17.81 8.40
C ASN A 61 1.74 16.60 9.34
N ILE A 62 1.92 15.39 8.80
CA ILE A 62 2.27 14.20 9.58
C ILE A 62 3.79 14.02 9.53
N ASN A 63 4.41 13.79 10.69
CA ASN A 63 5.80 13.39 10.74
C ASN A 63 5.95 11.96 10.19
N LYS A 64 6.51 11.83 8.98
CA LYS A 64 6.67 10.53 8.32
C LYS A 64 7.60 9.58 9.08
N THR A 65 8.59 10.08 9.82
CA THR A 65 9.49 9.21 10.59
C THR A 65 8.81 8.58 11.80
N ALA A 66 7.74 9.20 12.30
CA ALA A 66 6.91 8.66 13.38
C ALA A 66 5.86 7.65 12.90
N LEU A 67 5.73 7.43 11.58
CA LEU A 67 4.81 6.42 11.07
C LEU A 67 5.29 5.02 11.45
N PRO A 68 4.36 4.10 11.79
CA PRO A 68 4.69 2.70 12.06
C PRO A 68 5.02 1.91 10.79
N VAL A 69 5.12 2.58 9.64
CA VAL A 69 5.44 1.99 8.33
C VAL A 69 6.50 2.83 7.63
N HIS A 70 7.29 2.21 6.76
CA HIS A 70 8.08 2.94 5.77
C HIS A 70 7.15 3.45 4.66
N ASP A 71 7.31 4.71 4.24
CA ASP A 71 6.51 5.31 3.16
C ASP A 71 7.36 5.42 1.89
N MET A 72 7.12 4.52 0.93
CA MET A 72 7.77 4.52 -0.39
C MET A 72 6.78 4.89 -1.49
N HIS A 73 7.31 5.36 -2.62
CA HIS A 73 6.50 5.87 -3.71
C HIS A 73 6.87 5.25 -5.06
N GLN A 74 5.85 4.88 -5.82
CA GLN A 74 5.97 4.50 -7.22
C GLN A 74 4.66 4.80 -7.96
N GLU A 75 4.71 5.46 -9.11
CA GLU A 75 3.53 6.01 -9.79
C GLU A 75 2.41 5.00 -10.13
N SER A 76 2.77 3.75 -10.45
CA SER A 76 1.79 2.69 -10.70
C SER A 76 1.29 2.02 -9.40
N ALA A 77 1.95 2.27 -8.26
CA ALA A 77 1.88 1.54 -6.99
C ALA A 77 2.26 0.05 -7.11
N TRP A 78 3.17 -0.29 -8.04
CA TRP A 78 3.75 -1.62 -8.19
C TRP A 78 5.20 -1.61 -7.73
N VAL A 79 5.63 -2.73 -7.17
CA VAL A 79 7.03 -2.97 -6.83
C VAL A 79 7.70 -3.55 -8.08
N ASN A 80 8.80 -2.93 -8.51
CA ASN A 80 9.68 -3.46 -9.56
C ASN A 80 11.02 -3.92 -8.93
N SER A 81 11.91 -4.49 -9.74
CA SER A 81 13.18 -5.03 -9.23
C SER A 81 14.04 -3.97 -8.52
N SER A 82 14.15 -2.77 -9.08
CA SER A 82 14.95 -1.69 -8.48
C SER A 82 14.37 -1.24 -7.13
N LEU A 83 13.04 -1.08 -7.03
CA LEU A 83 12.38 -0.71 -5.77
C LEU A 83 12.43 -1.83 -4.74
N PHE A 84 12.38 -3.08 -5.18
CA PHE A 84 12.58 -4.21 -4.29
C PHE A 84 14.00 -4.20 -3.72
N SER A 85 15.01 -3.95 -4.56
CA SER A 85 16.40 -3.81 -4.12
C SER A 85 16.56 -2.66 -3.13
N GLU A 86 15.99 -1.49 -3.41
CA GLU A 86 15.99 -0.34 -2.50
C GLU A 86 15.34 -0.69 -1.17
N TRP A 87 14.15 -1.28 -1.19
CA TRP A 87 13.48 -1.75 0.02
C TRP A 87 14.32 -2.77 0.80
N LEU A 88 14.97 -3.70 0.10
CA LEU A 88 15.81 -4.72 0.72
C LEU A 88 16.98 -4.09 1.48
N HIS A 89 17.71 -3.17 0.84
CA HIS A 89 18.90 -2.56 1.42
C HIS A 89 18.60 -1.48 2.45
N ASP A 90 17.53 -0.70 2.25
CA ASP A 90 17.27 0.51 3.05
C ASP A 90 16.20 0.30 4.13
N CYS A 91 15.36 -0.74 4.02
CA CYS A 91 14.31 -1.04 5.00
C CYS A 91 14.48 -2.42 5.66
N PHE A 92 14.83 -3.47 4.91
CA PHE A 92 14.88 -4.83 5.45
C PHE A 92 16.21 -5.17 6.14
N VAL A 93 17.35 -4.92 5.49
CA VAL A 93 18.69 -5.24 6.04
C VAL A 93 19.06 -4.44 7.30
N PRO A 94 18.67 -3.16 7.46
CA PRO A 94 19.01 -2.39 8.67
C PRO A 94 18.26 -2.80 9.95
N GLU A 95 17.25 -3.68 9.85
CA GLU A 95 16.48 -4.18 10.99
C GLU A 95 17.10 -5.45 11.60
#